data_AF-A0A2H6JXX8-F1
#
_entry.id   AF-A0A2H6JXX8-F1
#
_cell.length_a   1.000
_cell.length_b   1.000
_cell.length_c   1.000
_cell.angle_alpha   90.00
_cell.angle_beta   90.00
_cell.angle_gamma   90.00
#
_symmetry.space_group_name_H-M   'P 1'
#
loop_
_entity.id
_entity.type
_entity.pdbx_description
1 polymer ?
#
loop_
_entity_poly.entity_id
_entity_poly.type
_entity_poly.pdbx_seq_one_letter_code
_entity_poly.pdbx_strand_id
1 'polypeptide(L)'
;MDLKFALIAGLVVVVFTFYYLEKEISKTEIFWLYSGLAILMGFISLYNVTYSRQGFEYYILMGVFFVFMASLYLEEGETNAAGRAT
;
A
#
# COMPACT_ATOMS: atom_id res chain seq x y z
N MET A 1 2.72 -11.43 20.64
CA MET A 1 2.51 -11.64 19.18
C MET A 1 3.75 -11.13 18.48
N ASP A 2 4.38 -11.92 17.61
CA ASP A 2 5.59 -11.51 16.90
C ASP A 2 5.28 -10.31 15.98
N LEU A 3 6.14 -9.29 15.95
CA LEU A 3 5.99 -8.10 15.09
C LEU A 3 5.80 -8.51 13.63
N LYS A 4 6.52 -9.55 13.17
CA LYS A 4 6.39 -10.08 11.82
C LYS A 4 4.98 -10.60 11.55
N PHE A 5 4.42 -11.32 12.51
CA PHE A 5 3.07 -11.87 12.40
C PHE A 5 2.01 -10.77 12.39
N ALA A 6 2.18 -9.73 13.21
CA ALA A 6 1.29 -8.58 13.23
C ALA A 6 1.33 -7.81 11.89
N LEU A 7 2.53 -7.63 11.31
CA LEU A 7 2.69 -6.97 10.01
C LEU A 7 2.08 -7.79 8.87
N ILE A 8 2.31 -9.11 8.83
CA ILE A 8 1.70 -9.99 7.82
C ILE A 8 0.17 -9.99 7.95
N ALA A 9 -0.36 -10.13 9.17
CA ALA A 9 -1.80 -10.10 9.40
C ALA A 9 -2.40 -8.74 8.97
N GLY A 10 -1.74 -7.63 9.32
CA GLY A 10 -2.15 -6.29 8.91
C GLY A 10 -2.13 -6.12 7.39
N LEU A 11 -1.09 -6.61 6.71
CA LEU A 11 -0.97 -6.58 5.26
C LEU A 11 -2.14 -7.33 4.60
N VAL A 12 -2.43 -8.54 5.06
CA VAL A 12 -3.54 -9.36 4.55
C VAL A 12 -4.87 -8.63 4.72
N VAL A 13 -5.13 -8.07 5.91
CA VAL A 13 -6.36 -7.31 6.17
C VAL A 13 -6.48 -6.11 5.23
N VAL A 14 -5.41 -5.35 5.02
CA VAL A 14 -5.41 -4.20 4.10
C VAL A 14 -5.72 -4.63 2.67
N VAL A 15 -5.05 -5.68 2.16
CA VAL A 15 -5.26 -6.17 0.79
C VAL A 15 -6.70 -6.65 0.59
N PHE A 16 -7.23 -7.44 1.52
CA PHE A 16 -8.64 -7.89 1.43
C PHE A 16 -9.61 -6.72 1.51
N THR A 17 -9.36 -5.76 2.40
CA THR A 17 -10.22 -4.57 2.53
C THR A 17 -10.26 -3.80 1.23
N PHE A 18 -9.11 -3.59 0.58
CA PHE A 18 -9.04 -2.84 -0.68
C PHE A 18 -9.64 -3.61 -1.85
N TYR A 19 -9.48 -4.94 -1.86
CA TYR A 19 -10.17 -5.81 -2.82
C TYR A 19 -11.71 -5.71 -2.73
N TYR A 20 -12.26 -5.58 -1.52
CA TYR A 20 -13.70 -5.35 -1.35
C TYR A 20 -14.10 -3.93 -1.75
N LEU A 21 -13.32 -2.93 -1.35
CA LEU A 21 -13.53 -1.52 -1.71
C LEU A 21 -13.46 -1.28 -3.22
N GLU A 22 -12.71 -2.10 -3.97
CA GLU A 22 -12.60 -2.02 -5.42
C GLU A 22 -13.95 -2.09 -6.14
N LYS A 23 -14.96 -2.69 -5.51
CA LYS A 23 -16.33 -2.74 -6.04
C LYS A 23 -17.13 -1.45 -5.83
N GLU A 24 -16.68 -0.58 -4.93
CA GLU A 24 -17.40 0.60 -4.47
C GLU A 24 -16.72 1.92 -4.87
N ILE A 25 -15.40 1.94 -5.00
CA ILE A 25 -14.60 3.15 -5.29
C ILE A 25 -13.81 3.06 -6.59
N SER A 26 -13.40 4.21 -7.11
CA SER A 26 -12.62 4.29 -8.35
C SER A 26 -11.21 3.70 -8.17
N LYS A 27 -10.65 3.13 -9.25
CA LYS A 27 -9.27 2.62 -9.28
C LYS A 27 -8.25 3.70 -8.87
N THR A 28 -8.51 4.96 -9.23
CA THR A 28 -7.70 6.12 -8.84
C THR A 28 -7.72 6.35 -7.33
N GLU A 29 -8.85 6.18 -6.64
CA GLU A 29 -8.91 6.29 -5.18
C GLU A 29 -8.11 5.18 -4.50
N ILE A 30 -8.18 3.95 -5.02
CA ILE A 30 -7.39 2.82 -4.50
C ILE A 30 -5.89 3.08 -4.69
N PHE A 31 -5.48 3.65 -5.83
CA PHE A 31 -4.11 4.12 -6.06
C PHE A 31 -3.65 5.10 -4.97
N TRP A 32 -4.47 6.10 -4.65
CA TRP A 32 -4.14 7.10 -3.63
C TRP A 32 -4.09 6.48 -2.22
N LEU A 33 -4.96 5.52 -1.92
CA LEU A 33 -4.94 4.80 -0.66
C LEU A 33 -3.64 3.98 -0.49
N TYR A 34 -3.23 3.21 -1.51
CA TYR A 34 -1.96 2.49 -1.48
C TYR A 34 -0.76 3.44 -1.39
N SER A 35 -0.79 4.55 -2.12
CA SER A 35 0.26 5.58 -2.06
C SER A 35 0.38 6.20 -0.67
N GLY A 36 -0.75 6.52 -0.03
CA GLY A 36 -0.78 7.04 1.33
C GLY A 36 -0.21 6.05 2.36
N LEU A 37 -0.54 4.77 2.21
CA LEU A 37 0.02 3.71 3.06
C LEU A 37 1.53 3.52 2.85
N ALA A 38 2.01 3.60 1.61
CA ALA A 38 3.44 3.55 1.32
C ALA A 38 4.20 4.69 2.02
N ILE A 39 3.68 5.91 1.93
CA ILE A 39 4.25 7.10 2.60
C ILE A 39 4.25 6.89 4.13
N LEU A 40 3.15 6.41 4.71
CA LEU A 40 3.05 6.13 6.14
C LEU A 40 4.11 5.11 6.59
N MET A 41 4.30 4.02 5.84
CA MET A 41 5.34 3.04 6.13
C MET A 41 6.75 3.62 6.04
N GLY A 42 6.99 4.52 5.07
CA GLY A 42 8.24 5.28 4.97
C GLY A 42 8.52 6.12 6.22
N PHE A 43 7.52 6.85 6.73
CA PHE A 43 7.65 7.62 7.98
C PHE A 43 7.90 6.75 9.20
N ILE A 44 7.19 5.62 9.33
CA ILE A 44 7.39 4.68 10.44
C ILE A 44 8.79 4.07 10.38
N SER A 45 9.26 3.72 9.18
CA SER A 45 10.63 3.25 8.98
C SER A 45 11.66 4.30 9.39
N LEU A 46 11.51 5.54 8.92
CA LEU A 46 12.41 6.65 9.26
C LEU A 46 12.46 6.90 10.77
N TYR A 47 11.30 6.87 11.43
CA TYR A 47 11.20 6.97 12.88
C TYR A 47 11.99 5.84 13.57
N ASN A 48 11.79 4.59 13.15
CA ASN A 48 12.50 3.45 13.76
C ASN A 48 14.02 3.53 13.54
N VAL A 49 14.49 3.96 12.37
CA VAL A 49 15.92 4.21 12.11
C VAL A 49 16.46 5.30 13.04
N THR A 50 15.75 6.43 13.17
CA THR A 50 16.17 7.58 13.97
C THR A 50 16.34 7.23 15.45
N TYR A 51 15.47 6.36 15.98
CA TYR A 51 15.50 5.92 17.36
C TYR A 51 16.20 4.56 17.56
N SER A 52 16.93 4.07 16.55
CA SER A 52 17.65 2.78 16.59
C SER A 52 16.80 1.59 17.04
N ARG A 53 15.51 1.59 16.67
CA ARG A 53 14.58 0.49 16.93
C ARG A 53 14.78 -0.61 15.89
N GLN A 54 14.76 -1.85 16.34
CA GLN A 54 14.86 -3.02 15.46
C GLN A 54 13.62 -3.15 14.57
N GLY A 55 13.79 -3.72 13.38
CA GLY A 55 12.69 -4.06 12.47
C GLY A 55 12.25 -2.94 11.53
N PHE A 56 13.06 -1.89 11.36
CA PHE A 56 12.80 -0.84 10.37
C PHE A 56 12.70 -1.41 8.95
N GLU A 57 13.49 -2.46 8.65
CA GLU A 57 13.53 -3.12 7.35
C GLU A 57 12.17 -3.70 6.94
N TYR A 58 11.35 -4.16 7.89
CA TYR A 58 10.03 -4.72 7.57
C TYR A 58 9.05 -3.63 7.12
N TYR A 59 9.17 -2.41 7.66
CA TYR A 59 8.34 -1.28 7.23
C TYR A 59 8.77 -0.79 5.84
N ILE A 60 10.06 -0.82 5.51
CA ILE A 60 10.54 -0.55 4.14
C ILE A 60 9.93 -1.55 3.16
N LEU A 61 10.01 -2.85 3.47
CA LEU A 61 9.46 -3.89 2.61
C LEU A 61 7.95 -3.73 2.40
N MET A 62 7.19 -3.40 3.44
CA MET A 62 5.76 -3.11 3.28
C MET A 62 5.51 -1.84 2.44
N GLY A 63 6.32 -0.80 2.63
CA GLY A 63 6.25 0.42 1.82
C GLY A 63 6.46 0.11 0.34
N VAL A 64 7.48 -0.68 0.01
CA VAL A 64 7.74 -1.12 -1.37
C VAL A 64 6.58 -1.93 -1.94
N PHE A 65 6.00 -2.85 -1.15
CA PHE A 65 4.81 -3.59 -1.57
C PHE A 65 3.64 -2.65 -1.89
N PHE A 66 3.37 -1.65 -1.05
CA PHE A 66 2.29 -0.69 -1.32
C PHE A 66 2.56 0.19 -2.54
N VAL A 67 3.82 0.58 -2.80
CA VAL A 67 4.18 1.25 -4.06
C VAL A 67 3.88 0.35 -5.25
N PHE A 68 4.30 -0.92 -5.20
CA PHE A 68 4.01 -1.87 -6.27
C PHE A 68 2.51 -2.03 -6.52
N MET A 69 1.73 -2.19 -5.45
CA MET A 69 0.27 -2.24 -5.56
C MET A 69 -0.30 -0.96 -6.17
N ALA A 70 0.12 0.22 -5.72
CA ALA A 70 -0.32 1.49 -6.29
C ALA A 70 -0.05 1.53 -7.81
N SER A 71 1.15 1.16 -8.26
CA SER A 71 1.50 1.16 -9.69
C SER A 71 0.55 0.32 -10.54
N LEU A 72 0.08 -0.83 -10.05
CA LEU A 72 -0.91 -1.65 -10.78
C LEU A 72 -2.24 -0.92 -10.99
N TYR A 73 -2.70 -0.17 -9.99
CA TYR A 73 -3.96 0.58 -10.07
C TYR A 73 -3.82 1.89 -10.88
N LEU A 74 -2.61 2.42 -11.02
CA LEU A 74 -2.34 3.55 -11.91
C LEU A 74 -2.48 3.13 -13.38
N GLU A 75 -1.83 2.03 -13.78
CA GLU A 75 -1.89 1.50 -15.15
C GLU A 75 -3.32 1.12 -15.56
N GLU A 76 -4.08 0.48 -14.66
CA GLU A 76 -5.48 0.16 -14.93
C GLU A 76 -6.39 1.40 -15.00
N GLY A 77 -6.11 2.43 -14.19
CA GLY A 77 -6.85 3.69 -14.22
C GLY A 77 -6.68 4.40 -15.57
N GLU A 78 -5.45 4.48 -16.07
CA GLU A 78 -5.14 5.11 -17.36
C GLU A 78 -5.70 4.32 -18.55
N THR A 79 -5.60 2.98 -18.51
CA THR A 79 -6.15 2.11 -19.57
C THR A 79 -7.67 2.24 -19.68
N ASN A 80 -8.38 2.28 -18.54
CA ASN A 80 -9.83 2.47 -18.53
C ASN A 80 -10.27 3.88 -18.95
N ALA A 81 -9.46 4.91 -18.66
CA ALA A 81 -9.71 6.27 -19.13
C ALA A 81 -9.52 6.37 -20.66
N ALA A 82 -8.48 5.73 -21.20
CA ALA A 82 -8.21 5.69 -22.64
C ALA A 82 -9.29 4.92 -23.43
N GLY A 83 -9.76 3.77 -22.90
CA GLY A 83 -10.79 2.96 -23.55
C GLY A 83 -12.21 3.55 -23.51
N ARG A 84 -12.47 4.57 -22.70
CA ARG A 84 -13.75 5.30 -22.66
C ARG A 84 -13.78 6.53 -23.57
N ALA A 85 -12.65 6.91 -24.16
CA ALA A 85 -12.52 8.09 -25.02
C ALA A 85 -12.66 7.78 -26.52
N THR A 86 -12.87 6.52 -26.90
CA THR A 86 -13.14 6.02 -28.26
C THR A 86 -14.57 5.49 -28.37
#